data_AF-A0A7W0TMM8-F1
#
_entry.id   AF-A0A7W0TMM8-F1
#
_cell.length_a   1.000
_cell.length_b   1.000
_cell.length_c   1.000
_cell.angle_alpha   90.00
_cell.angle_beta   90.00
_cell.angle_gamma   90.00
#
_symmetry.space_group_name_H-M   'P 1'
#
loop_
_entity.id
_entity.type
_entity.pdbx_description
1 polymer ?
#
loop_
_entity_poly.entity_id
_entity_poly.type
_entity_poly.pdbx_seq_one_letter_code
_entity_poly.pdbx_strand_id
1 'polypeptide(L)'
;MSKVTRTVTQSPAVHVADSQDLIRVHGARVNNLKDVSIEIPKRRLTVFTGVSGSGKSSLVFGTIAAESQRLINETYSSFVQGFMPTLARPEVDVLEGLTTAIIVDQERMGSDPRSTVGTATDANAMLRILFSRLGKPHIGSPQAFSFNVASISGAGAVTIERGGTTTKERRSFSITGGM
;
A
#
# COMPACT_ATOMS: atom_id res chain seq x y z
N MET A 1 -26.75 -38.45 -49.85
CA MET A 1 -25.35 -38.06 -49.54
C MET A 1 -25.37 -36.89 -48.57
N SER A 2 -25.17 -37.14 -47.28
CA SER A 2 -25.15 -36.09 -46.24
C SER A 2 -23.74 -35.49 -46.16
N LYS A 3 -23.59 -34.20 -46.46
CA LYS A 3 -22.32 -33.48 -46.29
C LYS A 3 -22.20 -33.08 -44.82
N VAL A 4 -21.31 -33.76 -44.10
CA VAL A 4 -20.89 -33.35 -42.76
C VAL A 4 -20.05 -32.09 -42.90
N THR A 5 -20.61 -30.95 -42.50
CA THR A 5 -19.87 -29.69 -42.41
C THR A 5 -18.90 -29.79 -41.24
N ARG A 6 -17.61 -29.95 -41.55
CA ARG A 6 -16.53 -30.00 -40.57
C ARG A 6 -16.25 -28.57 -40.12
N THR A 7 -16.71 -28.20 -38.92
CA THR A 7 -16.39 -26.91 -38.31
C THR A 7 -14.89 -26.86 -38.04
N VAL A 8 -14.17 -26.04 -38.81
CA VAL A 8 -12.75 -25.77 -38.55
C VAL A 8 -12.70 -24.82 -37.36
N THR A 9 -12.42 -25.35 -36.17
CA THR A 9 -12.10 -24.52 -35.01
C THR A 9 -10.76 -23.84 -35.28
N GLN A 10 -10.78 -22.57 -35.71
CA GLN A 10 -9.57 -21.76 -35.78
C GLN A 10 -8.95 -21.70 -34.38
N SER A 11 -7.67 -22.03 -34.27
CA SER A 11 -6.89 -21.79 -33.05
C SER A 11 -7.01 -20.30 -32.67
N PRO A 12 -7.33 -19.97 -31.41
CA PRO A 12 -7.49 -18.59 -31.00
C PRO A 12 -6.19 -17.83 -31.25
N ALA A 13 -6.30 -16.63 -31.82
CA ALA A 13 -5.17 -15.75 -32.02
C ALA A 13 -4.44 -15.52 -30.69
N VAL A 14 -3.10 -15.59 -30.71
CA VAL A 14 -2.26 -15.37 -29.53
C VAL A 14 -2.60 -14.00 -28.95
N HIS A 15 -2.98 -13.95 -27.69
CA HIS A 15 -3.35 -12.69 -27.06
C HIS A 15 -2.09 -11.87 -26.78
N VAL A 16 -2.19 -10.55 -26.84
CA VAL A 16 -1.04 -9.64 -26.65
C VAL A 16 -0.32 -9.91 -25.32
N ALA A 17 -1.04 -10.25 -24.26
CA ALA A 17 -0.44 -10.58 -22.97
C ALA A 17 0.42 -11.87 -22.97
N ASP A 18 0.21 -12.79 -23.90
CA ASP A 18 0.98 -14.04 -24.02
C ASP A 18 2.31 -13.82 -24.75
N SER A 19 2.54 -12.61 -25.29
CA SER A 19 3.84 -12.17 -25.82
C SER A 19 4.75 -11.56 -24.74
N GLN A 20 4.29 -11.53 -23.49
CA GLN A 20 4.93 -10.82 -22.38
C GLN A 20 5.46 -11.82 -21.34
N ASP A 21 6.32 -11.34 -20.43
CA ASP A 21 6.94 -12.17 -19.40
C ASP A 21 5.93 -12.91 -18.52
N LEU A 22 6.36 -14.05 -17.98
CA LEU A 22 5.59 -14.88 -17.05
C LEU A 22 6.08 -14.68 -15.62
N ILE A 23 5.21 -14.96 -14.65
CA ILE A 23 5.63 -15.28 -13.27
C ILE A 23 5.71 -16.79 -13.20
N ARG A 24 6.92 -17.31 -12.94
CA ARG A 24 7.14 -18.76 -12.85
C ARG A 24 7.30 -19.17 -11.41
N VAL A 25 6.49 -20.12 -10.98
CA VAL A 25 6.57 -20.75 -9.67
C VAL A 25 6.91 -22.21 -9.91
N HIS A 26 8.02 -22.72 -9.36
CA HIS A 26 8.36 -24.13 -9.42
C HIS A 26 8.63 -24.67 -8.03
N GLY A 27 8.03 -25.82 -7.73
CA GLY A 27 8.20 -26.54 -6.47
C GLY A 27 7.71 -25.79 -5.24
N ALA A 28 6.56 -25.12 -5.31
CA ALA A 28 5.99 -24.45 -4.14
C ALA A 28 5.44 -25.46 -3.12
N ARG A 29 5.88 -25.34 -1.87
CA ARG A 29 5.56 -26.26 -0.75
C ARG A 29 5.07 -25.54 0.51
N VAL A 30 4.79 -24.24 0.42
CA VAL A 30 4.25 -23.45 1.53
C VAL A 30 2.93 -24.04 2.06
N ASN A 31 2.86 -24.26 3.38
CA ASN A 31 1.73 -24.85 4.09
C ASN A 31 1.36 -26.26 3.58
N ASN A 32 0.27 -26.36 2.81
CA ASN A 32 -0.28 -27.61 2.30
C ASN A 32 -0.06 -27.78 0.79
N LEU A 33 0.73 -26.91 0.16
CA LEU A 33 1.13 -27.08 -1.24
C LEU A 33 2.02 -28.32 -1.37
N LYS A 34 1.79 -29.10 -2.43
CA LYS A 34 2.49 -30.35 -2.69
C LYS A 34 3.31 -30.22 -3.97
N ASP A 35 4.44 -29.53 -3.87
CA ASP A 35 5.39 -29.34 -4.96
C ASP A 35 4.76 -28.71 -6.22
N VAL A 36 4.00 -27.64 -6.01
CA VAL A 36 3.18 -27.03 -7.07
C VAL A 36 4.07 -26.19 -8.00
N SER A 37 3.97 -26.48 -9.30
CA SER A 37 4.61 -25.69 -10.36
C SER A 37 3.57 -25.09 -11.30
N ILE A 38 3.63 -23.78 -11.53
CA ILE A 38 2.70 -23.03 -12.37
C ILE A 38 3.38 -21.82 -13.01
N GLU A 39 2.95 -21.49 -14.23
CA GLU A 39 3.31 -20.23 -14.89
C GLU A 39 2.07 -19.34 -14.99
N ILE A 40 2.22 -18.08 -14.59
CA ILE A 40 1.15 -17.08 -14.57
C ILE A 40 1.50 -15.99 -15.59
N PRO A 41 0.66 -15.74 -16.61
CA PRO A 41 0.92 -14.68 -17.57
C PRO A 41 0.78 -13.31 -16.92
N LYS A 42 1.80 -12.46 -17.10
CA LYS A 42 1.67 -11.05 -16.68
C LYS A 42 0.67 -10.34 -17.58
N ARG A 43 0.15 -9.22 -17.08
CA ARG A 43 -0.77 -8.33 -17.84
C ARG A 43 -2.07 -9.05 -18.27
N ARG A 44 -2.45 -10.08 -17.52
CA ARG A 44 -3.76 -10.75 -17.58
C ARG A 44 -4.43 -10.77 -16.23
N LEU A 45 -5.75 -10.78 -16.24
CA LEU A 45 -6.54 -11.11 -15.07
C LEU A 45 -6.49 -12.64 -14.88
N THR A 46 -5.68 -13.09 -13.93
CA THR A 46 -5.60 -14.50 -13.55
C THR A 46 -6.46 -14.74 -12.32
N VAL A 47 -7.39 -15.70 -12.40
CA VAL A 47 -8.29 -16.05 -11.30
C VAL A 47 -7.90 -17.41 -10.74
N PHE A 48 -7.58 -17.45 -9.44
CA PHE A 48 -7.35 -18.70 -8.71
C PHE A 48 -8.66 -19.16 -8.09
N THR A 49 -9.18 -20.30 -8.54
CA THR A 49 -10.43 -20.89 -8.06
C THR A 49 -10.22 -22.31 -7.54
N GLY A 50 -11.16 -22.80 -6.74
CA GLY A 50 -11.10 -24.11 -6.10
C GLY A 50 -11.69 -24.11 -4.68
N VAL A 51 -11.95 -25.30 -4.14
CA VAL A 51 -12.57 -25.50 -2.81
C VAL A 51 -11.80 -24.83 -1.68
N SER A 52 -12.45 -24.56 -0.54
CA SER A 52 -11.77 -24.05 0.65
C SER A 52 -10.64 -25.00 1.07
N GLY A 53 -9.51 -24.47 1.54
CA GLY A 53 -8.34 -25.26 1.94
C GLY A 53 -7.51 -25.87 0.80
N SER A 54 -7.85 -25.66 -0.47
CA SER A 54 -7.07 -26.19 -1.62
C SER A 54 -5.65 -25.64 -1.79
N GLY A 55 -5.24 -24.65 -0.99
CA GLY A 55 -3.89 -24.06 -1.07
C GLY A 55 -3.79 -22.79 -1.94
N LYS A 56 -4.91 -22.27 -2.48
CA LYS A 56 -4.93 -21.01 -3.25
C LYS A 56 -4.24 -19.86 -2.52
N SER A 57 -4.62 -19.62 -1.26
CA SER A 57 -4.04 -18.55 -0.44
C SER A 57 -2.58 -18.83 -0.10
N SER A 58 -2.21 -20.09 0.12
CA SER A 58 -0.81 -20.49 0.32
C SER A 58 0.06 -20.16 -0.89
N LEU A 59 -0.46 -20.37 -2.10
CA LEU A 59 0.24 -20.05 -3.35
C LEU A 59 0.30 -18.53 -3.59
N VAL A 60 -0.84 -17.85 -3.57
CA VAL A 60 -0.92 -16.42 -3.93
C VAL A 60 -0.31 -15.53 -2.85
N PHE A 61 -0.75 -15.67 -1.60
CA PHE A 61 -0.30 -14.78 -0.51
C PHE A 61 0.94 -15.33 0.19
N GLY A 62 0.92 -16.62 0.55
CA GLY A 62 2.00 -17.25 1.30
C GLY A 62 3.29 -17.50 0.51
N THR A 63 3.22 -17.55 -0.82
CA THR A 63 4.39 -17.82 -1.68
C THR A 63 4.71 -16.60 -2.55
N ILE A 64 3.83 -16.24 -3.49
CA ILE A 64 4.10 -15.20 -4.50
C ILE A 64 4.21 -13.81 -3.85
N ALA A 65 3.18 -13.40 -3.09
CA ALA A 65 3.17 -12.07 -2.47
C ALA A 65 4.20 -11.96 -1.35
N ALA A 66 4.38 -13.01 -0.54
CA ALA A 66 5.40 -13.06 0.50
C ALA A 66 6.82 -12.86 -0.06
N GLU A 67 7.18 -13.56 -1.14
CA GLU A 67 8.49 -13.37 -1.77
C GLU A 67 8.63 -11.98 -2.39
N SER A 68 7.59 -11.48 -3.07
CA SER A 68 7.62 -10.12 -3.61
C SER A 68 7.85 -9.08 -2.52
N GLN A 69 7.19 -9.19 -1.37
CA GLN A 69 7.38 -8.27 -0.26
C GLN A 69 8.78 -8.38 0.34
N ARG A 70 9.31 -9.61 0.48
CA ARG A 70 10.67 -9.86 0.95
C ARG A 70 11.71 -9.19 0.04
N LEU A 71 11.59 -9.35 -1.27
CA LEU A 71 12.49 -8.73 -2.25
C LEU A 71 12.43 -7.19 -2.22
N ILE A 72 11.24 -6.61 -2.04
CA ILE A 72 11.11 -5.16 -1.86
C ILE A 72 11.81 -4.73 -0.57
N ASN A 73 11.67 -5.49 0.51
CA ASN A 73 12.30 -5.14 1.79
C ASN A 73 13.83 -5.10 1.68
N GLU A 74 14.43 -5.94 0.84
CA GLU A 74 15.87 -5.94 0.56
C GLU A 74 16.36 -4.69 -0.18
N THR A 75 15.47 -3.90 -0.79
CA THR A 75 15.82 -2.64 -1.45
C THR A 75 15.97 -1.45 -0.49
N TYR A 76 15.49 -1.58 0.76
CA TYR A 76 15.70 -0.55 1.78
C TYR A 76 17.14 -0.53 2.29
N SER A 77 17.56 0.57 2.92
CA SER A 77 18.87 0.67 3.55
C SER A 77 19.00 -0.32 4.72
N SER A 78 20.22 -0.79 4.98
CA SER A 78 20.52 -1.70 6.11
C SER A 78 20.06 -1.13 7.46
N PHE A 79 20.10 0.20 7.63
CA PHE A 79 19.57 0.88 8.80
C PHE A 79 18.06 0.65 8.96
N VAL A 80 17.28 0.83 7.89
CA VAL A 80 15.82 0.62 7.93
C VAL A 80 15.50 -0.87 8.10
N GLN A 81 16.22 -1.75 7.40
CA GLN A 81 16.03 -3.19 7.49
C GLN A 81 16.15 -3.73 8.92
N GLY A 82 17.02 -3.12 9.76
CA GLY A 82 17.15 -3.49 11.17
C GLY A 82 15.88 -3.29 12.02
N PHE A 83 14.94 -2.47 11.56
CA PHE A 83 13.65 -2.23 12.22
C PHE A 83 12.47 -2.94 11.53
N MET A 84 12.72 -3.60 10.39
CA MET A 84 11.66 -4.28 9.63
C MET A 84 11.44 -5.71 10.14
N PRO A 85 10.21 -6.24 10.01
CA PRO A 85 9.97 -7.66 10.27
C PRO A 85 10.81 -8.53 9.34
N THR A 86 11.48 -9.54 9.89
CA THR A 86 12.16 -10.56 9.12
C THR A 86 11.12 -11.47 8.48
N LEU A 87 10.88 -11.30 7.17
CA LEU A 87 10.02 -12.20 6.41
C LEU A 87 10.81 -13.46 6.07
N ALA A 88 10.34 -14.62 6.55
CA ALA A 88 10.90 -15.90 6.17
C ALA A 88 10.75 -16.10 4.65
N ARG A 89 11.79 -16.63 4.00
CA ARG A 89 11.71 -17.00 2.60
C ARG A 89 10.67 -18.12 2.44
N PRO A 90 9.70 -18.00 1.53
CA PRO A 90 8.73 -19.08 1.29
C PRO A 90 9.44 -20.31 0.73
N GLU A 91 8.89 -21.49 1.05
CA GLU A 91 9.42 -22.76 0.56
C GLU A 91 9.02 -22.98 -0.90
N VAL A 92 9.92 -22.61 -1.81
CA VAL A 92 9.78 -22.72 -3.27
C VAL A 92 11.15 -22.89 -3.90
N ASP A 93 11.27 -23.72 -4.94
CA ASP A 93 12.56 -23.98 -5.60
C ASP A 93 12.97 -22.83 -6.52
N VAL A 94 12.05 -22.42 -7.39
CA VAL A 94 12.26 -21.30 -8.33
C VAL A 94 11.05 -20.39 -8.29
N LEU A 95 11.29 -19.09 -8.12
CA LEU A 95 10.28 -18.06 -8.22
C LEU A 95 10.83 -16.89 -9.03
N GLU A 96 10.44 -16.82 -10.30
CA GLU A 96 10.99 -15.89 -11.28
C GLU A 96 9.93 -14.97 -11.87
N GLY A 97 10.40 -13.84 -12.40
CA GLY A 97 9.54 -12.87 -13.05
C GLY A 97 8.62 -12.13 -12.08
N LEU A 98 8.87 -12.14 -10.77
CA LEU A 98 8.09 -11.37 -9.81
C LEU A 98 8.14 -9.87 -10.13
N THR A 99 7.01 -9.23 -9.90
CA THR A 99 6.85 -7.77 -9.86
C THR A 99 6.34 -7.40 -8.48
N THR A 100 6.48 -6.13 -8.08
CA THR A 100 5.92 -5.62 -6.83
C THR A 100 4.46 -6.02 -6.66
N ALA A 101 4.19 -6.85 -5.65
CA ALA A 101 2.85 -7.26 -5.27
C ALA A 101 2.20 -6.17 -4.41
N ILE A 102 0.99 -5.78 -4.79
CA ILE A 102 0.10 -4.97 -3.95
C ILE A 102 -1.03 -5.88 -3.53
N ILE A 103 -1.12 -6.15 -2.23
CA ILE A 103 -2.14 -7.03 -1.65
C ILE A 103 -3.37 -6.18 -1.33
N VAL A 104 -4.52 -6.63 -1.82
CA VAL A 104 -5.83 -6.06 -1.47
C VAL A 104 -6.66 -7.21 -0.92
N ASP A 105 -6.97 -7.17 0.37
CA ASP A 105 -7.73 -8.20 1.08
C ASP A 105 -8.95 -7.61 1.80
N GLN A 106 -9.50 -8.37 2.75
CA GLN A 106 -10.65 -7.98 3.57
C GLN A 106 -10.27 -7.75 5.03
N GLU A 107 -8.98 -7.63 5.35
CA GLU A 107 -8.58 -7.31 6.71
C GLU A 107 -9.13 -5.95 7.11
N ARG A 108 -9.62 -5.86 8.35
CA ARG A 108 -10.24 -4.62 8.83
C ARG A 108 -9.18 -3.53 8.92
N MET A 109 -9.45 -2.40 8.31
CA MET A 109 -8.72 -1.17 8.59
C MET A 109 -8.84 -0.84 10.09
N GLY A 110 -7.78 -0.26 10.67
CA GLY A 110 -7.67 -0.03 12.12
C GLY A 110 -8.91 0.61 12.74
N SER A 111 -9.28 0.15 13.93
CA SER A 111 -10.56 0.46 14.60
C SER A 111 -10.59 1.79 15.36
N ASP A 112 -9.74 2.75 15.01
CA ASP A 112 -9.74 4.07 15.66
C ASP A 112 -11.00 4.85 15.26
N PRO A 113 -11.80 5.38 16.21
CA PRO A 113 -12.97 6.21 15.89
C PRO A 113 -12.67 7.44 15.02
N ARG A 114 -11.41 7.90 14.97
CA ARG A 114 -10.93 8.98 14.11
C ARG A 114 -10.55 8.50 12.71
N SER A 115 -10.50 7.20 12.46
CA SER A 115 -10.33 6.61 11.14
C SER A 115 -11.65 6.60 10.38
N THR A 116 -11.78 7.55 9.45
CA THR A 116 -12.94 7.71 8.58
C THR A 116 -12.55 7.43 7.13
N VAL A 117 -13.53 7.30 6.23
CA VAL A 117 -13.27 7.22 4.78
C VAL A 117 -12.43 8.41 4.30
N GLY A 118 -12.68 9.60 4.86
CA GLY A 118 -11.94 10.80 4.50
C GLY A 118 -10.47 10.75 4.91
N THR A 119 -10.12 10.10 6.02
CA THR A 119 -8.72 9.93 6.44
C THR A 119 -8.05 8.77 5.69
N ALA A 120 -8.79 7.69 5.40
CA ALA A 120 -8.28 6.54 4.66
C ALA A 120 -7.91 6.84 3.21
N THR A 121 -8.60 7.80 2.60
CA THR A 121 -8.43 8.17 1.18
C THR A 121 -7.63 9.46 0.96
N ASP A 122 -7.10 10.06 2.04
CA ASP A 122 -6.51 11.41 2.05
C ASP A 122 -7.44 12.55 1.57
N ALA A 123 -8.71 12.26 1.26
CA ALA A 123 -9.70 13.25 0.85
C ALA A 123 -9.87 14.34 1.92
N ASN A 124 -9.89 13.96 3.21
CA ASN A 124 -9.96 14.91 4.31
C ASN A 124 -8.73 15.83 4.35
N ALA A 125 -7.52 15.33 4.05
CA ALA A 125 -6.34 16.18 4.00
C ALA A 125 -6.45 17.24 2.90
N MET A 126 -6.94 16.87 1.71
CA MET A 126 -7.21 17.80 0.63
C MET A 126 -8.30 18.81 0.98
N LEU A 127 -9.39 18.37 1.61
CA LEU A 127 -10.47 19.25 2.06
C LEU A 127 -9.97 20.28 3.09
N ARG A 128 -9.12 19.88 4.04
CA ARG A 128 -8.53 20.83 5.01
C ARG A 128 -7.69 21.91 4.31
N ILE A 129 -6.95 21.55 3.27
CA ILE A 129 -6.22 22.54 2.44
C ILE A 129 -7.22 23.48 1.75
N LEU A 130 -8.27 22.93 1.13
CA LEU A 130 -9.29 23.70 0.44
C LEU A 130 -9.98 24.71 1.37
N PHE A 131 -10.48 24.26 2.52
CA PHE A 131 -11.16 25.11 3.50
C PHE A 131 -10.22 26.12 4.15
N SER A 132 -8.95 25.79 4.37
CA SER A 132 -7.99 26.78 4.87
C SER A 132 -7.76 27.94 3.90
N ARG A 133 -7.87 27.69 2.58
CA ARG A 133 -7.64 28.71 1.56
C ARG A 133 -8.89 29.49 1.19
N LEU A 134 -10.04 28.83 1.14
CA LEU A 134 -11.26 29.39 0.56
C LEU A 134 -12.41 29.52 1.56
N GLY A 135 -12.29 28.91 2.75
CA GLY A 135 -13.32 28.90 3.77
C GLY A 135 -13.64 30.31 4.27
N LYS A 136 -14.94 30.60 4.38
CA LYS A 136 -15.47 31.80 5.02
C LYS A 136 -16.43 31.36 6.13
N PRO A 137 -16.19 31.73 7.40
CA PRO A 137 -15.05 32.50 7.90
C PRO A 137 -13.71 31.73 7.78
N HIS A 138 -12.60 32.47 7.69
CA HIS A 138 -11.26 31.89 7.70
C HIS A 138 -10.81 31.66 9.15
N ILE A 139 -10.57 30.40 9.52
CA ILE A 139 -10.22 30.00 10.90
C ILE A 139 -8.76 29.59 11.08
N GLY A 140 -7.93 29.66 10.03
CA GLY A 140 -6.49 29.40 10.11
C GLY A 140 -5.99 28.36 9.12
N SER A 141 -4.87 27.73 9.49
CA SER A 141 -4.17 26.74 8.66
C SER A 141 -4.98 25.45 8.48
N PRO A 142 -4.57 24.51 7.60
CA PRO A 142 -5.19 23.19 7.50
C PRO A 142 -5.23 22.40 8.82
N GLN A 143 -4.43 22.76 9.83
CA GLN A 143 -4.47 22.15 11.15
C GLN A 143 -5.73 22.53 11.93
N ALA A 144 -6.24 23.76 11.74
CA ALA A 144 -7.47 24.23 12.37
C ALA A 144 -8.73 23.45 11.92
N PHE A 145 -8.64 22.74 10.80
CA PHE A 145 -9.71 21.90 10.26
C PHE A 145 -9.51 20.41 10.57
N SER A 146 -8.57 20.05 11.45
CA SER A 146 -8.27 18.67 11.80
C SER A 146 -8.81 18.28 13.16
N PHE A 147 -9.72 17.32 13.18
CA PHE A 147 -10.19 16.65 14.40
C PHE A 147 -9.13 15.73 15.05
N ASN A 148 -7.91 15.66 14.50
CA ASN A 148 -6.78 14.89 15.03
C ASN A 148 -5.68 15.78 15.63
N VAL A 149 -5.78 17.11 15.50
CA VAL A 149 -4.74 18.04 15.96
C VAL A 149 -5.32 18.92 17.05
N ALA A 150 -4.71 18.86 18.24
CA ALA A 150 -5.05 19.73 19.36
C ALA A 150 -4.53 21.14 19.16
N SER A 151 -5.28 22.12 19.66
CA SER A 151 -4.80 23.49 19.77
C SER A 151 -3.66 23.59 20.80
N ILE A 152 -2.58 24.27 20.45
CA ILE A 152 -1.42 24.47 21.35
C ILE A 152 -1.18 25.95 21.58
N SER A 153 -0.87 26.33 22.82
CA SER A 153 -0.46 27.69 23.15
C SER A 153 0.70 27.66 24.15
N GLY A 154 1.53 28.69 24.10
CA GLY A 154 2.68 28.82 24.98
C GLY A 154 3.13 30.27 25.09
N ALA A 155 3.86 30.60 26.16
CA ALA A 155 4.47 31.91 26.31
C ALA A 155 5.86 31.78 26.91
N GLY A 156 6.81 32.55 26.38
CA GLY A 156 8.20 32.55 26.82
C GLY A 156 8.82 33.95 26.73
N ALA A 157 9.90 34.17 27.47
CA ALA A 157 10.68 35.40 27.34
C ALA A 157 11.63 35.27 26.16
N VAL A 158 11.51 36.18 25.19
CA VAL A 158 12.43 36.32 24.07
C VAL A 158 13.32 37.52 24.37
N THR A 159 14.63 37.27 24.43
CA THR A 159 15.63 38.32 24.51
C THR A 159 16.05 38.67 23.09
N ILE A 160 15.84 39.92 22.68
CA ILE A 160 16.22 40.42 21.37
C ILE A 160 17.36 41.41 21.55
N GLU A 161 18.47 41.17 20.87
CA GLU A 161 19.55 42.13 20.73
C GLU A 161 19.45 42.82 19.37
N ARG A 162 19.28 44.14 19.38
CA ARG A 162 19.38 44.98 18.18
C ARG A 162 20.18 46.23 18.50
N GLY A 163 21.23 46.48 17.71
CA GLY A 163 22.04 47.69 17.82
C GLY A 163 22.66 47.92 19.21
N GLY A 164 23.11 46.86 19.88
CA GLY A 164 23.71 46.96 21.23
C GLY A 164 22.72 47.15 22.38
N THR A 165 21.41 47.14 22.10
CA THR A 165 20.35 47.17 23.13
C THR A 165 19.73 45.78 23.27
N THR A 166 19.75 45.24 24.50
CA THR A 166 19.13 43.97 24.85
C THR A 166 17.74 44.23 25.45
N THR A 167 16.68 43.77 24.77
CA THR A 167 15.30 43.88 25.28
C THR A 167 14.73 42.50 25.55
N LYS A 168 14.26 42.26 26.78
CA LYS A 168 13.59 41.02 27.18
C LYS A 168 12.07 41.21 27.12
N GLU A 169 11.42 40.56 26.18
CA GLU A 169 9.98 40.66 25.95
C GLU A 169 9.32 39.30 26.18
N ARG A 170 8.20 39.24 26.90
CA ARG A 170 7.39 38.01 26.98
C ARG A 170 6.54 37.91 25.71
N ARG A 171 6.78 36.88 24.89
CA ARG A 171 5.96 36.57 23.71
C ARG A 171 5.13 35.33 23.93
N SER A 172 3.89 35.38 23.51
CA SER A 172 3.01 34.22 23.41
C SER A 172 2.85 33.78 21.96
N PHE A 173 2.58 32.49 21.77
CA PHE A 173 2.12 31.93 20.51
C PHE A 173 0.89 31.05 20.76
N SER A 174 0.03 30.97 19.76
CA SER A 174 -1.10 30.05 19.73
C SER A 174 -1.22 29.47 18.32
N ILE A 175 -1.40 28.16 18.23
CA ILE A 175 -1.67 27.43 17.00
C ILE A 175 -3.00 26.73 17.18
N THR A 176 -3.97 27.10 16.37
CA THR A 176 -5.31 26.53 16.38
C THR A 176 -5.31 25.16 15.70
N GLY A 177 -5.67 24.14 16.47
CA GLY A 177 -6.05 22.81 15.98
C GLY A 177 -7.58 22.73 15.78
N GLY A 178 -8.05 21.63 15.22
CA GLY A 178 -9.50 21.38 15.06
C GLY A 178 -10.13 20.62 16.24
N MET A 179 -9.35 20.27 17.27
CA MET A 179 -9.82 19.81 18.58
C MET A 179 -9.72 20.90 19.64
#